data_AF-A0A5B7C3Q9-F1
#
_entry.id   AF-A0A5B7C3Q9-F1
#
_cell.length_a   1.000
_cell.length_b   1.000
_cell.length_c   1.000
_cell.angle_alpha   90.00
_cell.angle_beta   90.00
_cell.angle_gamma   90.00
#
_symmetry.space_group_name_H-M   'P 1'
#
loop_
_entity.id
_entity.type
_entity.pdbx_description
1 polymer ?
#
loop_
_entity_poly.entity_id
_entity_poly.type
_entity_poly.pdbx_seq_one_letter_code
_entity_poly.pdbx_strand_id
1 'polypeptide(L)'
;FCKGVDEIGFPQLEFLFLSELPKLKSFCILASSEGNHNTTFRSPSLFNLKKGPTQSLCLGNLQTFQVHDCGSMGSLFPQSMATTLGQLETLEVRQCIMMEEIVWKEIGKDQDTNKIEFPKLKTLEIVSLQNLTGFCEGIDKIEIPQLERLFLQDIPKLKSFCPIMSSPTLDSNHDMALQSLLNQKVAFPSL
;
A
#
# COMPACT_ATOMS: atom_id res chain seq x y z
N PHE A 1 16.27 -3.56 9.78
CA PHE A 1 16.25 -2.35 10.62
C PHE A 1 16.98 -1.25 9.89
N CYS A 2 16.25 -0.18 9.57
CA CYS A 2 16.63 1.10 8.99
C CYS A 2 18.14 1.41 9.07
N LYS A 3 18.82 1.43 7.93
CA LYS A 3 20.29 1.56 7.79
C LYS A 3 20.69 2.53 6.66
N GLY A 4 19.85 3.53 6.37
CA GLY A 4 20.15 4.63 5.47
C GLY A 4 20.50 5.93 6.19
N VAL A 5 21.28 6.80 5.53
CA VAL A 5 21.83 8.05 6.09
C VAL A 5 20.81 9.20 6.10
N ASP A 6 19.62 9.00 5.52
CA ASP A 6 18.58 10.04 5.35
C ASP A 6 17.16 9.56 5.73
N GLU A 7 17.02 8.83 6.84
CA GLU A 7 15.72 8.32 7.30
C GLU A 7 15.16 9.16 8.45
N ILE A 8 13.93 9.69 8.30
CA ILE A 8 13.17 10.22 9.43
C ILE A 8 12.50 9.03 10.09
N GLY A 9 13.09 8.56 11.18
CA GLY A 9 12.55 7.45 11.96
C GLY A 9 11.70 7.92 13.13
N PHE A 10 10.58 7.23 13.35
CA PHE A 10 9.83 7.31 14.60
C PHE A 10 10.03 5.99 15.37
N PRO A 11 11.21 5.76 15.97
CA PRO A 11 11.57 4.44 16.50
C PRO A 11 10.76 4.03 17.73
N GLN A 12 9.90 4.88 18.28
CA GLN A 12 9.03 4.55 19.42
C GLN A 12 7.55 4.56 19.03
N LEU A 13 7.22 4.87 17.77
CA LEU A 13 5.83 4.99 17.33
C LEU A 13 5.27 3.60 17.06
N GLU A 14 4.42 3.13 17.97
CA GLU A 14 3.74 1.83 17.89
C GLU A 14 2.32 1.95 17.33
N PHE A 15 1.70 3.11 17.48
CA PHE A 15 0.33 3.38 17.06
C PHE A 15 0.28 4.67 16.26
N LEU A 16 -0.35 4.61 15.07
CA LEU A 16 -0.60 5.76 14.22
C LEU A 16 -2.06 5.76 13.81
N PHE A 17 -2.74 6.88 14.07
CA PHE A 17 -4.13 7.08 13.68
C PHE A 17 -4.29 8.39 12.91
N LEU A 18 -4.82 8.29 11.70
CA LEU A 18 -5.18 9.42 10.84
C LEU A 18 -6.70 9.45 10.72
N SER A 19 -7.34 10.52 11.17
CA SER A 19 -8.81 10.64 11.16
C SER A 19 -9.26 12.01 10.68
N GLU A 20 -10.30 12.05 9.85
CA GLU A 20 -10.97 13.30 9.45
C GLU A 20 -9.99 14.31 8.83
N LEU A 21 -9.10 13.81 7.96
CA LEU A 21 -8.13 14.61 7.25
C LEU A 21 -8.54 14.72 5.77
N PRO A 22 -9.62 15.46 5.43
CA PRO A 22 -10.22 15.46 4.10
C PRO A 22 -9.32 16.07 3.03
N LYS A 23 -8.25 16.77 3.42
CA LYS A 23 -7.24 17.33 2.49
C LYS A 23 -5.98 16.48 2.42
N LEU A 24 -5.79 15.52 3.33
CA LEU A 24 -4.62 14.65 3.33
C LEU A 24 -4.73 13.68 2.16
N LYS A 25 -3.66 13.65 1.37
CA LYS A 25 -3.64 13.00 0.06
C LYS A 25 -2.63 11.85 -0.01
N SER A 26 -1.62 11.89 0.84
CA SER A 26 -0.61 10.85 1.00
C SER A 26 -0.11 10.85 2.45
N PHE A 27 0.24 9.67 2.95
CA PHE A 27 0.96 9.51 4.22
C PHE A 27 2.47 9.72 4.06
N CYS A 28 3.05 9.47 2.88
CA CYS A 28 4.50 9.52 2.65
C CYS A 28 4.92 10.39 1.47
N ILE A 29 6.15 10.93 1.54
CA ILE A 29 6.78 11.69 0.46
C ILE A 29 7.99 10.90 -0.03
N LEU A 30 7.95 10.41 -1.27
CA LEU A 30 9.16 10.02 -2.00
C LEU A 30 9.52 11.18 -2.92
N ALA A 31 10.52 11.98 -2.54
CA ALA A 31 11.15 12.91 -3.47
C ALA A 31 12.22 12.14 -4.27
N SER A 32 12.04 11.97 -5.58
CA SER A 32 13.10 11.45 -6.44
C SER A 32 14.21 12.51 -6.59
N SER A 33 15.46 12.15 -6.28
CA SER A 33 16.61 12.92 -6.73
C SER A 33 16.93 12.60 -8.19
N GLU A 34 16.74 13.61 -9.04
CA GLU A 34 17.39 13.82 -10.35
C GLU A 34 17.05 12.92 -11.55
N GLY A 35 16.92 13.55 -12.72
CA GLY A 35 17.02 12.86 -14.03
C GLY A 35 15.81 12.96 -14.96
N ASN A 36 15.53 14.16 -15.46
CA ASN A 36 14.92 14.49 -16.76
C ASN A 36 14.31 13.35 -17.65
N HIS A 37 13.24 12.69 -17.21
CA HIS A 37 12.25 12.06 -18.09
C HIS A 37 10.88 12.18 -17.41
N ASN A 38 9.86 12.56 -18.17
CA ASN A 38 8.49 12.88 -17.73
C ASN A 38 7.79 11.71 -17.01
N THR A 39 8.15 11.44 -15.76
CA THR A 39 7.39 10.54 -14.88
C THR A 39 6.35 11.38 -14.16
N THR A 40 5.11 11.24 -14.64
CA THR A 40 3.93 11.90 -14.08
C THR A 40 3.68 11.37 -12.67
N PHE A 41 4.26 12.03 -11.66
CA PHE A 41 3.93 11.80 -10.25
C PHE A 41 2.45 12.14 -10.00
N ARG A 42 1.63 11.14 -9.70
CA ARG A 42 0.26 11.34 -9.22
C ARG A 42 0.27 11.46 -7.69
N SER A 43 0.92 12.51 -7.18
CA SER A 43 0.86 12.85 -5.75
C SER A 43 0.32 14.26 -5.59
N PRO A 44 -0.86 14.42 -4.99
CA PRO A 44 -1.29 15.72 -4.56
C PRO A 44 -0.78 15.91 -3.11
N SER A 45 -0.03 16.97 -2.86
CA SER A 45 0.91 17.07 -1.73
C SER A 45 0.28 17.66 -0.45
N LEU A 46 0.74 17.24 0.73
CA LEU A 46 0.63 18.00 1.98
C LEU A 46 1.77 17.63 2.94
N PHE A 47 2.98 18.14 2.69
CA PHE A 47 3.93 18.72 3.65
C PHE A 47 5.00 19.43 2.80
N ASN A 48 5.20 20.74 2.98
CA ASN A 48 6.31 21.47 2.36
C ASN A 48 7.62 21.13 3.09
N LEU A 49 8.06 19.87 3.02
CA LEU A 49 9.39 19.47 3.44
C LEU A 49 10.35 19.76 2.28
N LYS A 50 11.37 20.58 2.54
CA LYS A 50 12.34 21.05 1.55
C LYS A 50 12.96 19.86 0.80
N LYS A 51 13.18 20.04 -0.52
CA LYS A 51 13.98 19.12 -1.37
C LYS A 51 15.26 18.71 -0.65
N GLY A 52 15.37 17.43 -0.33
CA GLY A 52 16.52 16.78 0.27
C GLY A 52 16.56 15.31 -0.20
N PRO A 53 17.65 14.57 0.10
CA PRO A 53 17.80 13.17 -0.28
C PRO A 53 16.58 12.34 0.13
N THR A 54 16.26 11.30 -0.62
CA THR A 54 15.06 10.44 -0.49
C THR A 54 14.75 10.10 0.98
N GLN A 55 13.87 10.87 1.62
CA GLN A 55 13.49 10.63 3.01
C GLN A 55 12.53 9.45 3.06
N SER A 56 13.06 8.28 3.43
CA SER A 56 12.22 7.13 3.78
C SER A 56 11.74 7.28 5.21
N LEU A 57 10.44 7.08 5.45
CA LEU A 57 9.88 7.10 6.80
C LEU A 57 10.11 5.72 7.43
N CYS A 58 10.91 5.67 8.50
CA CYS A 58 11.17 4.44 9.22
C CYS A 58 10.13 4.25 10.34
N LEU A 59 9.20 3.32 10.11
CA LEU A 59 8.12 2.94 11.03
C LEU A 59 8.35 1.55 11.60
N GLY A 60 9.63 1.23 11.89
CA GLY A 60 10.08 -0.11 12.23
C GLY A 60 9.44 -0.75 13.47
N ASN A 61 8.78 0.04 14.32
CA ASN A 61 8.09 -0.43 15.52
C ASN A 61 6.57 -0.20 15.48
N LEU A 62 6.02 0.27 14.36
CA LEU A 62 4.59 0.51 14.22
C LEU A 62 3.85 -0.82 14.22
N GLN A 63 2.96 -1.00 15.20
CA GLN A 63 2.13 -2.19 15.40
C GLN A 63 0.70 -1.98 14.91
N THR A 64 0.18 -0.76 15.02
CA THR A 64 -1.19 -0.44 14.59
C THR A 64 -1.22 0.81 13.72
N PHE A 65 -1.83 0.69 12.55
CA PHE A 65 -2.06 1.81 11.65
C PHE A 65 -3.54 1.89 11.28
N GLN A 66 -4.20 2.96 11.71
CA GLN A 66 -5.61 3.24 11.44
C GLN A 66 -5.76 4.51 10.60
N VAL A 67 -6.61 4.46 9.58
CA VAL A 67 -6.88 5.59 8.67
C VAL A 67 -8.37 5.70 8.40
N HIS A 68 -9.01 6.68 9.02
CA HIS A 68 -10.46 6.91 8.95
C HIS A 68 -10.75 8.26 8.27
N ASP A 69 -11.77 8.30 7.43
CA ASP A 69 -12.33 9.52 6.84
C ASP A 69 -11.28 10.47 6.21
N CYS A 70 -10.27 9.89 5.55
CA CYS A 70 -9.25 10.63 4.79
C CYS A 70 -9.68 10.74 3.31
N GLY A 71 -10.74 11.52 3.06
CA GLY A 71 -11.44 11.53 1.78
C GLY A 71 -10.66 11.98 0.54
N SER A 72 -9.46 12.57 0.67
CA SER A 72 -8.60 12.93 -0.49
C SER A 72 -7.45 11.94 -0.72
N MET A 73 -7.27 10.94 0.13
CA MET A 73 -6.16 9.99 0.03
C MET A 73 -6.42 8.97 -1.08
N GLY A 74 -5.55 8.95 -2.10
CA GLY A 74 -5.67 8.03 -3.24
C GLY A 74 -5.00 6.67 -3.02
N SER A 75 -3.93 6.65 -2.23
CA SER A 75 -3.24 5.45 -1.78
C SER A 75 -2.59 5.69 -0.42
N LEU A 76 -2.32 4.61 0.33
CA LEU A 76 -1.82 4.74 1.69
C LEU A 76 -0.29 4.87 1.74
N PHE A 77 0.45 3.90 1.23
CA PHE A 77 1.92 3.93 1.21
C PHE A 77 2.53 3.21 0.00
N PRO A 78 3.78 3.54 -0.38
CA PRO A 78 4.49 2.83 -1.45
C PRO A 78 4.87 1.39 -1.06
N GLN A 79 5.06 0.52 -2.05
CA GLN A 79 5.53 -0.86 -1.88
C GLN A 79 6.80 -0.94 -1.02
N SER A 80 7.77 -0.04 -1.22
CA SER A 80 9.02 -0.05 -0.42
C SER A 80 8.78 0.09 1.08
N MET A 81 7.69 0.74 1.51
CA MET A 81 7.39 0.95 2.91
C MET A 81 6.87 -0.31 3.60
N ALA A 82 6.27 -1.26 2.87
CA ALA A 82 5.82 -2.53 3.43
C ALA A 82 6.96 -3.26 4.16
N THR A 83 8.19 -3.18 3.63
CA THR A 83 9.39 -3.77 4.26
C THR A 83 9.76 -3.13 5.60
N THR A 84 9.42 -1.85 5.80
CA THR A 84 9.68 -1.13 7.05
C THR A 84 8.59 -1.35 8.10
N LEU A 85 7.39 -1.77 7.66
CA LEU A 85 6.24 -2.07 8.50
C LEU A 85 6.25 -3.52 9.02
N GLY A 86 7.44 -4.11 9.22
CA GLY A 86 7.59 -5.51 9.62
C GLY A 86 7.07 -5.86 11.02
N GLN A 87 6.70 -4.86 11.84
CA GLN A 87 6.06 -5.05 13.14
C GLN A 87 4.55 -4.80 13.14
N LEU A 88 3.97 -4.44 11.98
CA LEU A 88 2.57 -4.09 11.88
C LEU A 88 1.69 -5.32 12.13
N GLU A 89 0.85 -5.24 13.17
CA GLU A 89 -0.08 -6.28 13.57
C GLU A 89 -1.52 -5.97 13.14
N THR A 90 -1.89 -4.68 13.07
CA THR A 90 -3.22 -4.22 12.68
C THR A 90 -3.14 -3.10 11.65
N LEU A 91 -3.86 -3.29 10.53
CA LEU A 91 -4.09 -2.26 9.52
C LEU A 91 -5.61 -2.08 9.33
N GLU A 92 -6.08 -0.86 9.53
CA GLU A 92 -7.49 -0.51 9.41
C GLU A 92 -7.66 0.74 8.53
N VAL A 93 -8.46 0.61 7.49
CA VAL A 93 -8.75 1.72 6.58
C VAL A 93 -10.26 1.82 6.41
N ARG A 94 -10.84 2.96 6.80
CA ARG A 94 -12.28 3.19 6.76
C ARG A 94 -12.65 4.50 6.10
N GLN A 95 -13.73 4.49 5.32
CA GLN A 95 -14.39 5.70 4.80
C GLN A 95 -13.46 6.61 3.95
N CYS A 96 -12.34 6.08 3.44
CA CYS A 96 -11.43 6.80 2.54
C CYS A 96 -11.94 6.73 1.10
N ILE A 97 -12.93 7.56 0.77
CA ILE A 97 -13.72 7.42 -0.47
C ILE A 97 -12.92 7.55 -1.78
N MET A 98 -11.79 8.26 -1.79
CA MET A 98 -10.95 8.43 -2.98
C MET A 98 -9.84 7.38 -3.12
N MET A 99 -9.71 6.46 -2.16
CA MET A 99 -8.64 5.48 -2.17
C MET A 99 -8.87 4.44 -3.27
N GLU A 100 -7.93 4.33 -4.20
CA GLU A 100 -7.96 3.39 -5.34
C GLU A 100 -7.21 2.10 -5.01
N GLU A 101 -6.10 2.20 -4.27
CA GLU A 101 -5.28 1.08 -3.81
C GLU A 101 -4.72 1.35 -2.40
N ILE A 102 -4.41 0.31 -1.61
CA ILE A 102 -3.76 0.50 -0.30
C ILE A 102 -2.26 0.73 -0.49
N VAL A 103 -1.62 -0.13 -1.29
CA VAL A 103 -0.19 -0.12 -1.56
C VAL A 103 0.06 0.14 -3.03
N TRP A 104 0.77 1.22 -3.34
CA TRP A 104 1.10 1.58 -4.72
C TRP A 104 2.53 1.18 -5.08
N LYS A 105 2.73 0.76 -6.34
CA LYS A 105 4.05 0.34 -6.85
C LYS A 105 4.86 1.52 -7.36
N GLU A 106 6.10 1.68 -6.90
CA GLU A 106 6.99 2.72 -7.43
C GLU A 106 7.53 2.40 -8.83
N ILE A 107 7.59 3.42 -9.69
CA ILE A 107 8.15 3.32 -11.05
C ILE A 107 9.67 3.53 -11.00
N GLY A 108 10.43 2.69 -11.70
CA GLY A 108 11.87 2.93 -11.96
C GLY A 108 12.85 2.40 -10.91
N LYS A 109 12.36 1.69 -9.87
CA LYS A 109 13.22 0.82 -9.07
C LYS A 109 13.07 -0.60 -9.59
N ASP A 110 14.14 -1.13 -10.20
CA ASP A 110 14.31 -2.58 -10.36
C ASP A 110 14.43 -3.16 -8.94
N GLN A 111 13.29 -3.40 -8.30
CA GLN A 111 13.28 -4.22 -7.12
C GLN A 111 13.40 -5.65 -7.62
N ASP A 112 14.55 -6.29 -7.33
CA ASP A 112 14.83 -7.70 -7.61
C ASP A 112 13.73 -8.65 -7.09
N THR A 113 12.80 -8.16 -6.26
CA THR A 113 11.57 -8.86 -5.88
C THR A 113 10.36 -7.92 -5.93
N ASN A 114 9.45 -8.15 -6.89
CA ASN A 114 8.14 -7.49 -6.97
C ASN A 114 7.16 -8.11 -5.96
N LYS A 115 7.50 -8.01 -4.66
CA LYS A 115 6.82 -8.68 -3.54
C LYS A 115 6.46 -7.68 -2.46
N ILE A 116 5.32 -7.92 -1.81
CA ILE A 116 4.90 -7.30 -0.54
C ILE A 116 4.84 -8.38 0.53
N GLU A 117 5.33 -8.06 1.74
CA GLU A 117 5.25 -8.96 2.89
C GLU A 117 4.88 -8.19 4.14
N PHE A 118 3.90 -8.72 4.89
CA PHE A 118 3.54 -8.25 6.23
C PHE A 118 3.64 -9.40 7.22
N PRO A 119 4.84 -9.65 7.79
CA PRO A 119 5.12 -10.91 8.50
C PRO A 119 4.37 -11.05 9.82
N LYS A 120 3.88 -9.95 10.40
CA LYS A 120 3.18 -9.92 11.68
C LYS A 120 1.73 -9.44 11.61
N LEU A 121 1.23 -9.11 10.42
CA LEU A 121 -0.11 -8.54 10.29
C LEU A 121 -1.15 -9.62 10.56
N LYS A 122 -1.91 -9.44 11.64
CA LYS A 122 -2.96 -10.34 12.11
C LYS A 122 -4.34 -9.84 11.70
N THR A 123 -4.55 -8.53 11.68
CA THR A 123 -5.84 -7.93 11.39
C THR A 123 -5.74 -6.95 10.23
N LEU A 124 -6.50 -7.21 9.17
CA LEU A 124 -6.70 -6.30 8.04
C LEU A 124 -8.19 -5.97 7.92
N GLU A 125 -8.55 -4.71 8.16
CA GLU A 125 -9.92 -4.22 8.02
C GLU A 125 -9.99 -3.11 6.97
N ILE A 126 -10.87 -3.30 5.98
CA ILE A 126 -11.10 -2.34 4.89
C ILE A 126 -12.61 -2.14 4.76
N VAL A 127 -13.08 -0.93 5.11
CA VAL A 127 -14.51 -0.66 5.27
C VAL A 127 -14.95 0.63 4.57
N SER A 128 -15.96 0.53 3.71
CA SER A 128 -16.59 1.68 3.04
C SER A 128 -15.65 2.48 2.13
N LEU A 129 -14.76 1.80 1.39
CA LEU A 129 -13.88 2.44 0.39
C LEU A 129 -14.52 2.33 -1.00
N GLN A 130 -15.19 3.40 -1.43
CA GLN A 130 -16.02 3.40 -2.65
C GLN A 130 -15.22 3.29 -3.96
N ASN A 131 -13.94 3.68 -3.94
CA ASN A 131 -13.07 3.67 -5.12
C ASN A 131 -12.02 2.55 -5.14
N LEU A 132 -11.93 1.73 -4.09
CA LEU A 132 -10.88 0.72 -3.98
C LEU A 132 -11.08 -0.38 -5.02
N THR A 133 -10.08 -0.58 -5.88
CA THR A 133 -10.08 -1.62 -6.92
C THR A 133 -9.29 -2.86 -6.52
N GLY A 134 -8.35 -2.70 -5.58
CA GLY A 134 -7.49 -3.75 -5.02
C GLY A 134 -6.66 -3.26 -3.84
N PHE A 135 -6.00 -4.19 -3.13
CA PHE A 135 -5.01 -3.87 -2.11
C PHE A 135 -3.73 -3.28 -2.74
N CYS A 136 -3.35 -3.78 -3.91
CA CYS A 136 -2.26 -3.30 -4.75
C CYS A 136 -2.55 -3.54 -6.22
N GLU A 137 -1.82 -2.89 -7.12
CA GLU A 137 -1.78 -3.25 -8.54
C GLU A 137 -0.34 -3.56 -9.00
N GLY A 138 -0.19 -4.54 -9.90
CA GLY A 138 1.10 -4.82 -10.55
C GLY A 138 2.18 -5.46 -9.66
N ILE A 139 1.80 -6.01 -8.50
CA ILE A 139 2.65 -6.75 -7.57
C ILE A 139 2.56 -8.26 -7.85
N ASP A 140 3.70 -8.97 -7.86
CA ASP A 140 3.74 -10.39 -8.22
C ASP A 140 3.45 -11.33 -7.08
N LYS A 141 3.68 -10.91 -5.83
CA LYS A 141 3.46 -11.76 -4.66
C LYS A 141 3.12 -10.94 -3.42
N ILE A 142 2.11 -11.37 -2.69
CA ILE A 142 1.75 -10.83 -1.37
C ILE A 142 1.77 -11.98 -0.35
N GLU A 143 2.51 -11.79 0.72
CA GLU A 143 2.56 -12.73 1.83
C GLU A 143 2.12 -12.05 3.13
N ILE A 144 1.06 -12.56 3.74
CA ILE A 144 0.58 -12.13 5.05
C ILE A 144 0.43 -13.39 5.93
N PRO A 145 1.56 -13.98 6.38
CA PRO A 145 1.58 -15.31 6.96
C PRO A 145 0.74 -15.45 8.24
N GLN A 146 0.59 -14.38 9.01
CA GLN A 146 -0.08 -14.36 10.32
C GLN A 146 -1.50 -13.79 10.28
N LEU A 147 -2.12 -13.65 9.10
CA LEU A 147 -3.44 -13.05 9.01
C LEU A 147 -4.51 -13.94 9.70
N GLU A 148 -5.08 -13.44 10.78
CA GLU A 148 -6.13 -14.09 11.58
C GLU A 148 -7.52 -13.51 11.27
N ARG A 149 -7.59 -12.23 10.88
CA ARG A 149 -8.83 -11.53 10.58
C ARG A 149 -8.69 -10.71 9.30
N LEU A 150 -9.49 -11.06 8.31
CA LEU A 150 -9.73 -10.25 7.12
C LEU A 150 -11.18 -9.76 7.13
N PHE A 151 -11.38 -8.45 7.24
CA PHE A 151 -12.70 -7.85 7.21
C PHE A 151 -12.82 -6.86 6.04
N LEU A 152 -13.70 -7.19 5.10
CA LEU A 152 -13.94 -6.42 3.88
C LEU A 152 -15.42 -6.08 3.80
N GLN A 153 -15.77 -4.80 3.89
CA GLN A 153 -17.16 -4.36 3.90
C GLN A 153 -17.35 -3.10 3.05
N ASP A 154 -18.45 -3.03 2.30
CA ASP A 154 -18.86 -1.84 1.53
C ASP A 154 -17.79 -1.31 0.56
N ILE A 155 -17.17 -2.22 -0.19
CA ILE A 155 -16.12 -1.95 -1.20
C ILE A 155 -16.59 -2.32 -2.63
N PRO A 156 -17.57 -1.59 -3.19
CA PRO A 156 -18.30 -2.03 -4.39
C PRO A 156 -17.46 -2.15 -5.67
N LYS A 157 -16.25 -1.56 -5.71
CA LYS A 157 -15.35 -1.63 -6.86
C LYS A 157 -14.25 -2.68 -6.74
N LEU A 158 -14.17 -3.38 -5.60
CA LEU A 158 -13.15 -4.41 -5.41
C LEU A 158 -13.44 -5.57 -6.38
N LYS A 159 -12.50 -5.83 -7.29
CA LYS A 159 -12.59 -6.95 -8.25
C LYS A 159 -11.73 -8.12 -7.81
N SER A 160 -10.56 -7.84 -7.28
CA SER A 160 -9.62 -8.82 -6.74
C SER A 160 -8.71 -8.13 -5.73
N PHE A 161 -8.12 -8.91 -4.82
CA PHE A 161 -7.23 -8.35 -3.80
C PHE A 161 -5.95 -7.74 -4.40
N CYS A 162 -5.44 -8.26 -5.52
CA CYS A 162 -4.39 -7.58 -6.29
C CYS A 162 -4.59 -7.89 -7.79
N PRO A 163 -5.08 -6.93 -8.61
CA PRO A 163 -5.32 -7.12 -10.03
C PRO A 163 -4.00 -7.29 -10.78
N ILE A 164 -3.96 -8.24 -11.70
CA ILE A 164 -2.85 -8.38 -12.65
C ILE A 164 -3.08 -7.35 -13.76
N MET A 165 -2.04 -6.58 -14.10
CA MET A 165 -2.04 -5.85 -15.38
C MET A 165 -2.09 -6.89 -16.51
N SER A 166 -3.28 -7.08 -17.09
CA SER A 166 -3.39 -7.84 -18.33
C SER A 166 -2.69 -7.01 -19.40
N SER A 167 -1.51 -7.45 -19.86
CA SER A 167 -0.85 -6.82 -21.01
C SER A 167 -1.80 -6.84 -22.21
N PRO A 168 -2.03 -5.72 -22.92
CA PRO A 168 -2.88 -5.71 -24.09
C PRO A 168 -2.11 -6.20 -25.32
N THR A 169 -1.65 -7.44 -25.35
CA THR A 169 -1.16 -8.07 -26.59
C THR A 169 -1.32 -9.60 -26.57
N LEU A 170 -2.18 -10.07 -27.48
CA LEU A 170 -2.06 -11.29 -28.30
C LEU A 170 -1.85 -12.61 -27.53
N ASP A 171 -2.95 -13.31 -27.22
CA ASP A 171 -3.46 -14.36 -28.12
C ASP A 171 -4.73 -15.00 -27.57
N SER A 172 -5.59 -15.39 -28.51
CA SER A 172 -6.82 -16.12 -28.27
C SER A 172 -6.60 -17.38 -27.42
N ASN A 173 -7.49 -17.58 -26.46
CA ASN A 173 -7.73 -18.81 -25.73
C ASN A 173 -6.64 -19.23 -24.73
N HIS A 174 -6.57 -18.57 -23.58
CA HIS A 174 -6.48 -19.32 -22.33
C HIS A 174 -7.01 -18.54 -21.12
N ASP A 175 -7.94 -19.20 -20.45
CA ASP A 175 -8.28 -19.13 -19.03
C ASP A 175 -9.16 -17.97 -18.51
N MET A 176 -10.42 -18.32 -18.31
CA MET A 176 -11.38 -17.70 -17.39
C MET A 176 -10.92 -17.86 -15.93
N ALA A 177 -9.74 -17.35 -15.57
CA ALA A 177 -9.15 -17.62 -14.26
C ALA A 177 -8.73 -16.35 -13.51
N LEU A 178 -9.69 -15.47 -13.19
CA LEU A 178 -9.61 -14.56 -12.03
C LEU A 178 -11.02 -14.22 -11.52
N GLN A 179 -11.75 -15.22 -11.02
CA GLN A 179 -12.99 -15.01 -10.24
C GLN A 179 -12.78 -15.16 -8.72
N SER A 180 -11.55 -15.43 -8.29
CA SER A 180 -11.22 -15.51 -6.86
C SER A 180 -10.80 -14.14 -6.34
N LEU A 181 -11.42 -13.71 -5.25
CA LEU A 181 -11.01 -12.55 -4.45
C LEU A 181 -9.52 -12.65 -4.09
N LEU A 182 -9.04 -13.86 -3.82
CA LEU A 182 -7.66 -14.21 -3.49
C LEU A 182 -7.08 -15.09 -4.60
N ASN A 183 -6.16 -14.56 -5.41
CA ASN A 183 -5.50 -15.32 -6.46
C ASN A 183 -4.28 -16.11 -5.89
N GLN A 184 -3.66 -16.98 -6.70
CA GLN A 184 -2.50 -17.78 -6.27
C GLN A 184 -1.27 -16.95 -5.87
N LYS A 185 -1.25 -15.64 -6.16
CA LYS A 185 -0.16 -14.72 -5.77
C LYS A 185 -0.35 -14.15 -4.36
N VAL A 186 -1.51 -14.37 -3.75
CA VAL A 186 -1.84 -13.94 -2.38
C VAL A 186 -1.85 -15.15 -1.45
N ALA A 187 -1.01 -15.13 -0.43
CA ALA A 187 -0.92 -16.20 0.56
C ALA A 187 -1.34 -15.72 1.95
N PHE A 188 -2.40 -16.33 2.49
CA PHE A 188 -2.86 -16.22 3.88
C PHE A 188 -2.87 -17.61 4.56
N PRO A 189 -1.69 -18.20 4.86
CA PRO A 189 -1.58 -19.54 5.47
C PRO A 189 -2.39 -19.76 6.77
N SER A 190 -2.74 -18.68 7.47
CA SER A 190 -3.43 -18.72 8.77
C SER A 190 -4.96 -18.56 8.67
N LEU A 191 -5.52 -18.32 7.48
CA LEU A 191 -6.96 -18.15 7.21
C LEU A 191 -7.54 -19.38 6.50
#